data_AF-A0AAX2ECI7-F1
#
_entry.id   AF-A0AAX2ECI7-F1
#
_cell.length_a   1.000
_cell.length_b   1.000
_cell.length_c   1.000
_cell.angle_alpha   90.00
_cell.angle_beta   90.00
_cell.angle_gamma   90.00
#
_symmetry.space_group_name_H-M   'P 1'
#
loop_
_entity.id
_entity.type
_entity.pdbx_description
1 polymer ?
#
loop_
_entity_poly.entity_id
_entity_poly.type
_entity_poly.pdbx_seq_one_letter_code
_entity_poly.pdbx_strand_id
1 'polypeptide(L)'
;MEEVMTFASIISPIVIALVQLLKKTITVNNRYLPLISLLIGILVGFLAWPFTELDAVLRLWSGGFAGLAASGLYSLGKKTISHNNNDKAA
;
A
#
# COMPACT_ATOMS: atom_id res chain seq x y z
N MET A 1 6.65 1.06 -19.29
CA MET A 1 5.93 2.01 -18.41
C MET A 1 4.47 1.62 -18.22
N GLU A 2 3.74 1.34 -19.29
CA GLU A 2 2.36 0.84 -19.23
C GLU A 2 2.22 -0.43 -18.37
N GLU A 3 3.06 -1.44 -18.60
CA GLU A 3 3.11 -2.67 -17.80
C GLU A 3 3.32 -2.43 -16.29
N VAL A 4 4.14 -1.44 -15.92
CA VAL A 4 4.42 -1.10 -14.52
C VAL A 4 3.18 -0.55 -13.84
N MET A 5 2.45 0.35 -14.52
CA MET A 5 1.23 0.94 -13.97
C MET A 5 0.07 -0.07 -13.93
N THR A 6 -0.06 -0.92 -14.95
CA THR A 6 -1.05 -1.99 -14.99
C THR A 6 -0.81 -2.98 -13.86
N PHE A 7 0.43 -3.46 -13.70
CA PHE A 7 0.78 -4.37 -12.63
C PHE A 7 0.62 -3.73 -11.24
N ALA A 8 1.05 -2.49 -11.04
CA ALA A 8 0.84 -1.76 -9.79
C ALA A 8 -0.64 -1.64 -9.42
N SER A 9 -1.52 -1.38 -10.40
CA SER A 9 -2.96 -1.29 -10.18
C SER A 9 -3.58 -2.62 -9.76
N ILE A 10 -3.12 -3.73 -10.36
CA ILE A 10 -3.58 -5.08 -10.03
C ILE A 10 -3.14 -5.48 -8.61
N ILE A 11 -1.88 -5.21 -8.23
CA ILE A 11 -1.37 -5.62 -6.91
C ILE A 11 -1.75 -4.67 -5.78
N SER A 12 -2.13 -3.43 -6.08
CA SER A 12 -2.50 -2.40 -5.10
C SER A 12 -3.49 -2.89 -4.02
N PRO A 13 -4.64 -3.50 -4.34
CA PRO A 13 -5.56 -4.00 -3.32
C PRO A 13 -4.94 -5.08 -2.41
N ILE A 14 -4.05 -5.92 -2.96
CA ILE A 14 -3.34 -6.95 -2.19
C ILE A 14 -2.36 -6.28 -1.21
N VAL A 15 -1.60 -5.29 -1.68
CA VAL A 15 -0.67 -4.52 -0.84
C VAL A 15 -1.45 -3.79 0.26
N ILE A 16 -2.58 -3.16 -0.05
CA ILE A 16 -3.45 -2.51 0.94
C ILE A 16 -3.92 -3.52 2.00
N ALA A 17 -4.39 -4.70 1.59
CA ALA A 17 -4.84 -5.74 2.51
C ALA A 17 -3.72 -6.22 3.44
N LEU A 18 -2.52 -6.45 2.90
CA LEU A 18 -1.35 -6.86 3.69
C LEU A 18 -0.92 -5.78 4.69
N VAL A 19 -0.90 -4.51 4.27
CA VAL A 19 -0.62 -3.37 5.17
C VAL A 19 -1.63 -3.32 6.30
N GLN A 20 -2.92 -3.48 6.00
CA GLN A 20 -3.98 -3.47 7.02
C GLN A 20 -3.87 -4.65 7.98
N LEU A 21 -3.56 -5.85 7.47
CA LEU A 21 -3.35 -7.05 8.28
C LEU A 21 -2.20 -6.83 9.27
N LEU A 22 -1.04 -6.39 8.77
CA LEU A 22 0.14 -6.11 9.59
C LEU A 22 -0.16 -5.10 10.70
N LYS A 23 -0.94 -4.06 10.38
CA LYS A 23 -1.33 -3.03 11.32
C LYS A 23 -2.35 -3.51 12.37
N LYS A 24 -3.15 -4.52 12.04
CA LYS A 24 -4.10 -5.12 12.98
C LYS A 24 -3.44 -6.17 13.87
N THR A 25 -2.40 -6.83 13.37
CA THR A 25 -1.59 -7.80 14.11
C THR A 25 -0.59 -7.15 15.04
N ILE A 26 -0.01 -6.00 14.68
CA ILE A 26 1.05 -5.33 15.45
C ILE A 26 0.66 -3.89 15.77
N THR A 27 0.85 -3.44 17.02
CA THR A 27 0.69 -2.03 17.41
C THR A 27 1.83 -1.19 16.85
N VAL A 28 1.67 -0.72 15.62
CA VAL A 28 2.66 0.09 14.91
C VAL A 28 2.40 1.58 15.12
N ASN A 29 3.43 2.34 15.49
CA ASN A 29 3.34 3.79 15.59
C ASN A 29 3.01 4.43 14.23
N ASN A 30 2.06 5.37 14.25
CA ASN A 30 1.49 5.98 13.05
C ASN A 30 2.52 6.70 12.15
N ARG A 31 3.68 7.07 12.68
CA ARG A 31 4.81 7.67 11.94
C ARG A 31 5.49 6.71 10.95
N TYR A 32 5.55 5.42 11.26
CA TYR A 32 6.27 4.43 10.44
C TYR A 32 5.40 3.71 9.41
N LEU A 33 4.09 3.99 9.41
CA LEU A 33 3.13 3.42 8.46
C LEU A 33 3.55 3.55 7.00
N PRO A 34 3.95 4.73 6.50
CA PRO A 34 4.33 4.88 5.10
C PRO A 34 5.55 4.03 4.74
N LEU A 35 6.52 3.95 5.66
CA LEU A 35 7.74 3.18 5.45
C LEU A 35 7.46 1.67 5.43
N ILE A 36 6.57 1.19 6.29
CA ILE A 36 6.12 -0.20 6.33
C ILE A 36 5.33 -0.54 5.08
N SER A 37 4.43 0.34 4.63
CA SER A 37 3.70 0.13 3.38
C SER A 37 4.61 0.08 2.17
N LEU A 38 5.65 0.93 2.11
CA LEU A 38 6.68 0.86 1.06
C LEU A 38 7.41 -0.49 1.09
N LEU A 39 7.88 -0.93 2.26
CA LEU A 39 8.58 -2.21 2.42
C LEU A 39 7.70 -3.39 2.01
N ILE A 40 6.43 -3.41 2.43
CA ILE A 40 5.48 -4.45 2.03
C ILE A 40 5.27 -4.42 0.51
N GLY A 41 5.07 -3.24 -0.07
CA GLY A 41 4.89 -3.08 -1.51
C GLY A 41 6.07 -3.63 -2.31
N ILE A 42 7.30 -3.29 -1.90
CA ILE A 42 8.53 -3.80 -2.52
C ILE A 42 8.64 -5.32 -2.35
N LEU A 43 8.35 -5.85 -1.16
CA LEU A 43 8.41 -7.29 -0.88
C LEU A 43 7.41 -8.06 -1.75
N VAL A 44 6.18 -7.53 -1.89
CA VAL A 44 5.15 -8.11 -2.75
C VAL A 44 5.55 -8.03 -4.22
N GLY A 45 6.07 -6.89 -4.67
CA GLY A 45 6.59 -6.71 -6.04
C GLY A 45 7.72 -7.69 -6.36
N PHE A 46 8.60 -7.98 -5.38
CA PHE A 46 9.67 -8.95 -5.52
C PHE A 46 9.15 -10.39 -5.52
N LEU A 47 8.28 -10.76 -4.57
CA LEU A 47 7.66 -12.09 -4.49
C LEU A 47 6.72 -12.40 -5.65
N ALA A 48 6.31 -11.38 -6.40
CA ALA A 48 5.47 -11.56 -7.57
C ALA A 48 6.20 -12.23 -8.73
N TRP A 49 7.50 -12.55 -8.62
CA TRP A 49 8.34 -13.20 -9.64
C TRP A 49 7.68 -14.31 -10.51
N PRO A 50 6.80 -15.21 -10.01
CA PRO A 50 6.24 -16.27 -10.83
C PRO A 50 4.99 -15.81 -11.62
N PHE A 51 4.46 -14.62 -11.36
CA PHE A 51 3.22 -14.13 -11.96
C PHE A 51 3.42 -13.23 -13.18
N THR A 52 4.65 -12.81 -13.46
CA THR A 52 4.96 -11.83 -14.52
C THR A 52 6.38 -11.99 -15.05
N GLU A 53 6.59 -11.60 -16.31
CA GLU A 53 7.91 -11.57 -16.97
C GLU A 53 8.59 -10.19 -16.81
N LEU A 54 8.06 -9.30 -15.95
CA LEU A 54 8.64 -7.96 -15.78
C LEU A 54 10.04 -8.04 -15.18
N ASP A 55 10.92 -7.20 -15.74
CA ASP A 55 12.27 -6.96 -15.24
C ASP A 55 12.23 -6.60 -13.74
N ALA A 56 13.17 -7.17 -12.99
CA ALA A 56 13.16 -7.15 -11.52
C ALA A 56 13.14 -5.73 -10.97
N VAL A 57 13.83 -4.80 -11.63
CA VAL A 57 13.87 -3.38 -11.28
C VAL A 57 12.48 -2.75 -11.40
N LEU A 58 11.80 -2.97 -12.52
CA LEU A 58 10.47 -2.42 -12.79
C LEU A 58 9.42 -2.97 -11.83
N ARG A 59 9.56 -4.24 -11.43
CA ARG A 59 8.72 -4.89 -10.44
C ARG A 59 8.87 -4.29 -9.05
N LEU A 60 10.10 -4.04 -8.61
CA LEU A 60 10.36 -3.38 -7.33
C LEU A 60 9.75 -1.97 -7.30
N TRP A 61 9.90 -1.21 -8.39
CA TRP A 61 9.26 0.10 -8.52
C TRP A 61 7.73 0.04 -8.49
N SER A 62 7.13 -0.91 -9.22
CA SER A 62 5.68 -1.11 -9.22
C SER A 62 5.15 -1.43 -7.82
N GLY A 63 5.88 -2.25 -7.07
CA GLY A 63 5.59 -2.59 -5.69
C GLY A 63 5.72 -1.40 -4.75
N GLY A 64 6.80 -0.62 -4.91
CA GLY A 64 7.00 0.63 -4.16
C GLY A 64 5.86 1.63 -4.39
N PHE A 65 5.45 1.85 -5.63
CA PHE A 65 4.33 2.74 -5.96
C PHE A 65 3.01 2.24 -5.36
N ALA A 66 2.71 0.94 -5.47
CA ALA A 66 1.54 0.34 -4.85
C ALA A 66 1.55 0.50 -3.31
N GLY A 67 2.71 0.31 -2.67
CA GLY A 67 2.91 0.51 -1.23
C GLY A 67 2.68 1.94 -0.77
N LEU A 68 3.26 2.92 -1.48
CA LEU A 68 3.05 4.33 -1.17
C LEU A 68 1.60 4.75 -1.41
N ALA A 69 0.98 4.30 -2.51
CA ALA A 69 -0.44 4.53 -2.80
C ALA A 69 -1.35 3.97 -1.70
N ALA A 70 -1.04 2.77 -1.19
CA ALA A 70 -1.75 2.18 -0.06
C ALA A 70 -1.68 3.03 1.21
N SER A 71 -0.49 3.56 1.54
CA SER A 71 -0.31 4.44 2.71
C SER A 71 -1.07 5.78 2.57
N GLY A 72 -1.04 6.36 1.37
CA GLY A 72 -1.79 7.57 1.03
C GLY A 72 -3.29 7.34 1.18
N LEU A 73 -3.81 6.31 0.51
CA LEU A 73 -5.23 5.95 0.57
C LEU A 73 -5.70 5.67 2.00
N TYR A 74 -4.88 4.99 2.80
CA TYR A 74 -5.17 4.76 4.21
C TYR A 74 -5.24 6.06 5.02
N SER A 75 -4.29 6.97 4.83
CA SER A 75 -4.27 8.25 5.54
C SER A 75 -5.49 9.12 5.20
N LEU A 76 -5.88 9.15 3.92
CA LEU A 76 -7.08 9.84 3.46
C LEU A 76 -8.33 9.22 4.07
N GLY A 77 -8.50 7.89 3.98
CA GLY A 77 -9.65 7.19 4.55
C GLY A 77 -9.83 7.46 6.04
N LYS A 78 -8.73 7.42 6.81
CA LYS A 78 -8.76 7.74 8.24
C LYS A 78 -9.18 9.19 8.50
N LYS A 79 -8.65 10.15 7.73
CA LYS A 79 -8.97 11.58 7.90
C LYS A 79 -10.44 11.86 7.58
N THR A 80 -10.99 11.24 6.54
CA THR A 80 -12.40 11.39 6.14
C THR A 80 -13.37 10.85 7.19
N ILE A 81 -13.10 9.66 7.75
CA ILE A 81 -13.96 9.07 8.80
C ILE A 81 -13.89 9.91 10.08
N SER A 82 -12.71 10.42 10.44
CA SER A 82 -12.55 11.27 11.62
C SER A 82 -13.27 12.61 11.52
N HIS A 83 -13.37 13.20 10.33
CA HIS A 83 -14.05 14.48 10.14
C HIS A 83 -15.56 14.37 10.36
N ASN A 84 -16.20 13.36 9.77
CA ASN A 84 -17.65 13.12 9.89
C ASN A 84 -18.11 12.93 11.35
N ASN A 85 -17.31 12.25 12.18
CA ASN A 85 -17.65 12.07 13.61
C ASN A 85 -17.65 13.38 14.40
N ASN A 86 -16.85 14.38 14.00
CA ASN A 86 -16.82 15.69 14.66
C ASN A 86 -18.03 16.55 14.23
N ASP A 87 -18.46 16.42 12.97
CA ASP A 87 -19.63 17.13 12.43
C ASP A 87 -20.95 16.61 13.01
N LYS A 88 -20.97 15.36 13.51
CA LYS A 88 -22.12 14.73 14.17
C LYS A 88 -22.22 15.04 15.67
N ALA A 89 -21.19 15.65 16.25
CA ALA A 89 -21.08 15.94 17.68
C ALA A 89 -21.26 17.43 18.03
N ALA A 90 -21.48 18.28 17.02
CA ALA A 90 -21.80 19.71 17.13
C ALA A 90 -23.28 19.96 16.83
#